data_AF-A0A9N9MWI5-F1
#
_entry.id   AF-A0A9N9MWI5-F1
#
_cell.length_a   1.000
_cell.length_b   1.000
_cell.length_c   1.000
_cell.angle_alpha   90.00
_cell.angle_beta   90.00
_cell.angle_gamma   90.00
#
_symmetry.space_group_name_H-M   'P 1'
#
loop_
_entity.id
_entity.type
_entity.pdbx_description
1 polymer ?
#
loop_
_entity_poly.entity_id
_entity_poly.type
_entity_poly.pdbx_seq_one_letter_code
_entity_poly.pdbx_strand_id
1 'polypeptide(L)'
;MAYVCEYCGVSFSRNYSMLRHKRESCMSRFIPEEVGGKRPRFVGAVSMKTCALCDVTVPANFMAAHQRTAQHRNNSCIPLCDGVERVDSAFRNRIATYRISSDTDHIDFTVFFNEIIVKVLNVLEQALGLHGAIKVNMVVAGLYYHPTQDVHSEKSFNTSNKIIAVGSDLNEVYQSFVEVMKTKSTEFQEKDSGM
;
A
#
# COMPACT_ATOMS: atom_id res chain seq x y z
N MET A 1 22.96 16.07 -1.02
CA MET A 1 23.69 15.02 -1.76
C MET A 1 22.82 13.78 -1.85
N ALA A 2 22.48 13.33 -3.05
CA ALA A 2 21.76 12.07 -3.27
C ALA A 2 22.76 10.91 -3.41
N TYR A 3 22.48 9.77 -2.78
CA TYR A 3 23.30 8.57 -2.88
C TYR A 3 22.72 7.69 -3.98
N VAL A 4 23.42 7.58 -5.10
CA VAL A 4 22.95 6.82 -6.26
C VAL A 4 23.62 5.45 -6.26
N CYS A 5 22.83 4.40 -6.51
CA CYS A 5 23.40 3.08 -6.72
C CYS A 5 24.05 3.02 -8.10
N GLU A 6 25.38 2.84 -8.14
CA GLU A 6 26.17 2.81 -9.37
C GLU A 6 25.76 1.69 -10.34
N TYR A 7 25.05 0.66 -9.88
CA TYR A 7 24.69 -0.49 -10.70
C TYR A 7 23.27 -0.44 -11.30
N CYS A 8 22.32 0.20 -10.63
CA CYS A 8 20.92 0.27 -11.09
C CYS A 8 20.42 1.71 -11.27
N GLY A 9 21.25 2.71 -10.96
CA GLY A 9 20.93 4.13 -11.10
C GLY A 9 19.91 4.68 -10.11
N VAL A 10 19.36 3.88 -9.19
CA VAL A 10 18.36 4.34 -8.22
C VAL A 10 18.99 5.28 -7.21
N SER A 11 18.38 6.46 -7.03
CA SER A 11 18.82 7.50 -6.09
C SER A 11 18.14 7.36 -4.73
N PHE A 12 18.91 7.55 -3.66
CA PHE A 12 18.44 7.47 -2.28
C PHE A 12 18.81 8.75 -1.52
N SER A 13 17.92 9.16 -0.61
CA SER A 13 18.14 10.32 0.26
C SER A 13 19.17 10.06 1.36
N ARG A 14 19.49 8.80 1.68
CA ARG A 14 20.43 8.40 2.73
C ARG A 14 21.36 7.27 2.28
N ASN A 15 22.62 7.34 2.70
CA ASN A 15 23.64 6.33 2.39
C ASN A 15 23.25 4.95 2.92
N TYR A 16 22.71 4.88 4.14
CA TYR A 16 22.23 3.63 4.73
C TYR A 16 21.16 2.93 3.86
N SER A 17 20.22 3.69 3.30
CA SER A 17 19.17 3.16 2.42
C SER A 17 19.76 2.63 1.12
N MET A 18 20.74 3.33 0.54
CA MET A 18 21.49 2.86 -0.63
C MET A 18 22.30 1.58 -0.32
N LEU A 19 22.98 1.52 0.82
CA LEU A 19 23.75 0.34 1.23
C LEU A 19 22.84 -0.87 1.51
N ARG A 20 21.68 -0.66 2.15
CA ARG A 20 20.67 -1.71 2.35
C ARG A 20 20.12 -2.18 1.01
N HIS A 21 19.77 -1.26 0.12
CA HIS A 21 19.37 -1.58 -1.25
C HIS A 21 20.45 -2.40 -1.99
N LYS A 22 21.72 -1.99 -1.96
CA LYS A 22 22.86 -2.71 -2.56
C LYS A 22 23.01 -4.13 -2.01
N ARG A 23 22.64 -4.35 -0.74
CA ARG A 23 22.74 -5.66 -0.08
C ARG A 23 21.53 -6.56 -0.29
N GLU A 24 20.34 -5.99 -0.39
CA GLU A 24 19.08 -6.73 -0.23
C GLU A 24 18.14 -6.63 -1.42
N SER A 25 18.34 -5.68 -2.34
CA SER A 25 17.33 -5.38 -3.37
C SER A 25 17.89 -4.94 -4.72
N CYS A 26 19.20 -4.79 -4.84
CA CYS A 26 19.83 -4.38 -6.10
C CYS A 26 19.93 -5.57 -7.08
N MET A 27 19.30 -5.42 -8.23
CA MET A 27 19.16 -6.43 -9.28
C MET A 27 20.49 -6.79 -9.95
N SER A 28 21.51 -5.92 -9.85
CA SER A 28 22.82 -6.11 -10.48
C SER A 28 23.70 -7.19 -9.84
N ARG A 29 23.30 -7.75 -8.68
CA ARG A 29 23.94 -8.97 -8.15
C ARG A 29 23.79 -10.19 -9.07
N PHE A 30 22.94 -10.08 -10.08
CA PHE A 30 22.58 -11.15 -11.00
C PHE A 30 22.99 -10.85 -12.45
N ILE A 31 23.68 -9.73 -12.72
CA ILE A 31 24.29 -9.49 -14.03
C ILE A 31 25.68 -10.15 -14.00
N PRO A 32 25.98 -11.14 -14.85
CA PRO A 32 27.34 -11.61 -15.01
C PRO A 32 28.15 -10.48 -15.64
N GLU A 33 29.01 -9.81 -14.87
CA GLU A 33 30.08 -9.00 -15.45
C GLU A 33 31.12 -9.97 -16.03
N GLU A 34 31.07 -10.19 -17.34
CA GLU A 34 32.28 -10.51 -18.08
C GLU A 34 33.20 -9.28 -18.00
N VAL A 35 34.23 -9.35 -17.15
CA VAL A 35 35.60 -8.89 -17.40
C VAL A 35 36.35 -8.84 -16.06
N GLY A 36 37.41 -9.64 -15.96
CA GLY A 36 38.61 -9.25 -15.23
C GLY A 36 38.67 -9.50 -13.73
N GLY A 37 38.99 -10.73 -13.34
CA GLY A 37 40.01 -10.99 -12.32
C GLY A 37 39.64 -10.73 -10.86
N LYS A 38 38.95 -11.68 -10.23
CA LYS A 38 39.27 -12.25 -8.90
C LYS A 38 38.35 -13.47 -8.67
N ARG A 39 38.92 -14.53 -8.09
CA ARG A 39 38.36 -15.89 -7.97
C ARG A 39 36.85 -15.89 -7.69
N PRO A 40 36.03 -16.64 -8.46
CA PRO A 40 34.58 -16.65 -8.27
C PRO A 40 34.25 -17.34 -6.95
N ARG A 41 33.53 -16.64 -6.07
CA ARG A 41 32.76 -17.31 -5.02
C ARG A 41 31.52 -17.85 -5.74
N PHE A 42 31.49 -19.16 -5.97
CA PHE A 42 30.36 -19.84 -6.60
C PHE A 42 29.11 -19.64 -5.70
N VAL A 43 28.34 -18.61 -5.97
CA VAL A 43 26.97 -18.50 -5.44
C VAL A 43 26.13 -19.21 -6.48
N GLY A 44 25.73 -20.45 -6.15
CA GLY A 44 25.03 -21.34 -7.08
C GLY A 44 23.83 -20.71 -7.76
N ALA A 45 23.39 -21.32 -8.87
CA ALA A 45 22.23 -20.90 -9.64
C ALA A 45 21.06 -20.55 -8.72
N VAL A 46 20.70 -19.26 -8.68
CA VAL A 46 19.60 -18.80 -7.85
C VAL A 46 18.31 -19.18 -8.55
N SER A 47 17.61 -20.15 -7.96
CA SER A 47 16.29 -20.57 -8.44
C SER A 47 15.36 -19.36 -8.47
N MET A 48 14.85 -19.04 -9.67
CA MET A 48 13.84 -18.01 -9.86
C MET A 48 12.46 -18.63 -9.65
N LYS A 49 11.54 -17.88 -9.04
CA LYS A 49 10.17 -18.31 -8.80
C LYS A 49 9.21 -17.20 -9.20
N THR A 50 8.20 -17.55 -10.00
CA THR A 50 7.11 -16.64 -10.35
C THR A 50 6.05 -16.62 -9.27
N CYS A 51 5.59 -15.44 -8.90
CA CYS A 51 4.50 -15.28 -7.95
C CYS A 51 3.16 -15.61 -8.61
N ALA A 52 2.41 -16.56 -8.09
CA ALA A 52 1.13 -16.99 -8.68
C ALA A 52 -0.02 -15.97 -8.53
N LEU A 53 0.16 -14.90 -7.75
CA LEU A 53 -0.88 -13.88 -7.51
C LEU A 53 -0.66 -12.60 -8.31
N CYS A 54 0.57 -12.34 -8.73
CA CYS A 54 0.93 -11.06 -9.33
C CYS A 54 1.86 -11.19 -10.54
N ASP A 55 2.16 -12.43 -10.95
CA ASP A 55 3.00 -12.84 -12.09
C ASP A 55 4.41 -12.25 -12.17
N VAL A 56 4.90 -11.64 -11.08
CA VAL A 56 6.28 -11.14 -11.00
C VAL A 56 7.22 -12.29 -10.67
N THR A 57 8.26 -12.47 -11.49
CA THR A 57 9.35 -13.42 -11.23
C THR A 57 10.40 -12.79 -10.33
N VAL A 58 10.65 -13.41 -9.18
CA VAL A 58 11.69 -13.01 -8.22
C VAL A 58 12.57 -14.19 -7.85
N PRO A 59 13.80 -13.96 -7.38
CA PRO A 59 14.60 -15.03 -6.78
C PRO A 59 13.82 -15.74 -5.66
N ALA A 60 13.88 -17.07 -5.60
CA ALA A 60 13.06 -17.88 -4.69
C ALA A 60 13.25 -17.51 -3.21
N ASN A 61 14.49 -17.15 -2.81
CA ASN A 61 14.83 -16.66 -1.48
C ASN A 61 14.24 -15.28 -1.16
N PHE A 62 13.82 -14.51 -2.17
CA PHE A 62 13.18 -13.20 -2.03
C PHE A 62 11.66 -13.24 -2.17
N MET A 63 11.03 -14.39 -2.48
CA MET A 63 9.58 -14.50 -2.63
C MET A 63 8.82 -13.99 -1.40
N ALA A 64 9.29 -14.32 -0.19
CA ALA A 64 8.67 -13.83 1.05
C ALA A 64 8.80 -12.31 1.21
N ALA A 65 9.91 -11.71 0.75
CA ALA A 65 10.10 -10.26 0.78
C ALA A 65 9.25 -9.56 -0.29
N HIS A 66 9.23 -10.11 -1.50
CA HIS A 66 8.38 -9.66 -2.60
C HIS A 66 6.90 -9.60 -2.19
N GLN A 67 6.38 -10.64 -1.54
CA GLN A 67 5.01 -10.70 -1.02
C GLN A 67 4.64 -9.56 -0.05
N ARG A 68 5.62 -8.86 0.54
CA ARG A 68 5.42 -7.71 1.44
C ARG A 68 5.59 -6.36 0.75
N THR A 69 5.98 -6.34 -0.52
CA THR A 69 6.19 -5.09 -1.26
C THR A 69 4.87 -4.45 -1.68
N ALA A 70 4.87 -3.12 -1.79
CA ALA A 70 3.75 -2.38 -2.37
C ALA A 70 3.46 -2.81 -3.81
N GLN A 71 4.49 -3.20 -4.57
CA GLN A 71 4.35 -3.73 -5.93
C GLN A 71 3.52 -5.02 -5.97
N HIS A 72 3.83 -6.00 -5.11
CA HIS A 72 3.02 -7.21 -5.00
C HIS A 72 1.58 -6.88 -4.58
N ARG A 73 1.42 -5.98 -3.60
CA ARG A 73 0.09 -5.54 -3.15
C ARG A 73 -0.75 -4.96 -4.29
N ASN A 74 -0.15 -4.10 -5.12
CA ASN A 74 -0.85 -3.45 -6.23
C ASN A 74 -1.15 -4.44 -7.37
N ASN A 75 -0.24 -5.38 -7.62
CA ASN A 75 -0.36 -6.32 -8.72
C ASN A 75 -1.24 -7.55 -8.38
N SER A 76 -1.53 -7.81 -7.10
CA SER A 76 -2.46 -8.87 -6.66
C SER A 76 -3.89 -8.35 -6.41
N CYS A 77 -4.27 -7.21 -7.00
CA CYS A 77 -5.61 -6.65 -6.85
C CYS A 77 -6.60 -7.35 -7.80
N ILE A 78 -7.67 -7.88 -7.22
CA ILE A 78 -8.76 -8.53 -7.94
C ILE A 78 -9.93 -7.54 -8.00
N PRO A 79 -10.33 -7.03 -9.18
CA PRO A 79 -11.49 -6.17 -9.30
C PRO A 79 -12.77 -6.94 -8.93
N LEU A 80 -13.61 -6.35 -8.08
CA LEU A 80 -14.91 -6.92 -7.69
C LEU A 80 -16.06 -6.22 -8.41
N CYS A 81 -16.06 -4.89 -8.40
CA CYS A 81 -17.01 -4.04 -9.11
C CYS A 81 -16.39 -2.65 -9.34
N ASP A 82 -17.16 -1.73 -9.91
CA ASP A 82 -16.66 -0.41 -10.32
C ASP A 82 -16.10 0.39 -9.13
N GLY A 83 -14.83 0.76 -9.22
CA GLY A 83 -14.08 1.41 -8.15
C GLY A 83 -13.87 0.56 -6.88
N VAL A 84 -14.07 -0.76 -6.90
CA VAL A 84 -13.81 -1.65 -5.75
C VAL A 84 -12.94 -2.84 -6.15
N GLU A 85 -11.80 -2.96 -5.49
CA GLU A 85 -10.84 -4.04 -5.71
C GLU A 85 -10.50 -4.72 -4.39
N ARG A 86 -10.41 -6.05 -4.41
CA ARG A 86 -9.90 -6.83 -3.29
C ARG A 86 -8.41 -7.03 -3.47
N VAL A 87 -7.65 -6.63 -2.47
CA VAL A 87 -6.20 -6.78 -2.46
C VAL A 87 -5.86 -8.18 -1.95
N ASP A 88 -5.51 -9.10 -2.84
CA ASP A 88 -5.13 -10.47 -2.48
C ASP A 88 -3.64 -10.48 -2.07
N SER A 89 -3.33 -9.88 -0.91
CA SER A 89 -1.95 -9.80 -0.42
C SER A 89 -1.67 -10.70 0.79
N ALA A 90 -0.39 -11.05 0.92
CA ALA A 90 0.13 -12.12 1.77
C ALA A 90 -0.12 -11.93 3.28
N PHE A 91 -1.15 -12.61 3.80
CA PHE A 91 -1.28 -13.09 5.20
C PHE A 91 -2.09 -14.40 5.27
N ARG A 92 -1.97 -15.26 4.25
CA ARG A 92 -2.83 -16.46 4.08
C ARG A 92 -4.33 -16.12 4.16
N ASN A 93 -4.77 -14.99 3.60
CA ASN A 93 -6.17 -14.54 3.63
C ASN A 93 -6.77 -14.34 5.04
N ARG A 94 -5.96 -14.18 6.10
CA ARG A 94 -6.47 -13.92 7.46
C ARG A 94 -7.04 -12.51 7.67
N ILE A 95 -6.69 -11.58 6.78
CA ILE A 95 -7.21 -10.21 6.77
C ILE A 95 -7.62 -9.94 5.33
N ALA A 96 -8.91 -9.65 5.12
CA ALA A 96 -9.39 -9.15 3.84
C ALA A 96 -9.10 -7.65 3.76
N THR A 97 -8.55 -7.20 2.63
CA THR A 97 -8.29 -5.77 2.38
C THR A 97 -9.00 -5.39 1.09
N TYR A 98 -9.76 -4.30 1.15
CA TYR A 98 -10.49 -3.75 0.00
C TYR A 98 -9.95 -2.35 -0.28
N ARG A 99 -9.71 -2.07 -1.56
CA ARG A 99 -9.38 -0.76 -2.09
C ARG A 99 -10.64 -0.22 -2.75
N ILE A 100 -11.04 0.97 -2.34
CA ILE A 100 -12.25 1.64 -2.82
C ILE A 100 -11.83 3.01 -3.33
N SER A 101 -12.20 3.31 -4.56
CA SER A 101 -11.87 4.54 -5.27
C SER A 101 -13.15 5.27 -5.68
N SER A 102 -13.08 6.60 -5.67
CA SER A 102 -14.04 7.45 -6.37
C SER A 102 -13.79 7.38 -7.88
N ASP A 103 -14.81 7.77 -8.64
CA ASP A 103 -14.74 7.82 -10.10
C ASP A 103 -14.06 9.12 -10.56
N THR A 104 -14.00 10.12 -9.67
CA THR A 104 -13.33 11.41 -9.89
C THR A 104 -12.37 11.78 -8.76
N ASP A 105 -11.47 12.73 -9.02
CA ASP A 105 -10.57 13.26 -7.99
C ASP A 105 -11.29 14.31 -7.14
N HIS A 106 -11.13 14.22 -5.82
CA HIS A 106 -11.76 15.14 -4.87
C HIS A 106 -10.75 15.77 -3.91
N ILE A 107 -10.92 17.06 -3.68
CA ILE A 107 -10.21 17.82 -2.64
C ILE A 107 -11.00 17.79 -1.33
N ASP A 108 -12.34 17.80 -1.42
CA ASP A 108 -13.23 17.80 -0.26
C ASP A 108 -13.52 16.37 0.21
N PHE A 109 -13.15 16.08 1.46
CA PHE A 109 -13.37 14.79 2.12
C PHE A 109 -14.86 14.41 2.17
N THR A 110 -15.75 15.38 2.41
CA THR A 110 -17.20 15.14 2.47
C THR A 110 -17.74 14.69 1.13
N VAL A 111 -17.30 15.32 0.04
CA VAL A 111 -17.71 14.93 -1.32
C VAL A 111 -17.22 13.52 -1.63
N PHE A 112 -15.93 13.25 -1.39
CA PHE A 112 -15.34 11.92 -1.58
C PHE A 112 -16.10 10.82 -0.80
N PHE A 113 -16.34 11.03 0.49
CA PHE A 113 -17.02 10.03 1.32
C PHE A 113 -18.50 9.88 0.97
N ASN A 114 -19.18 10.93 0.50
CA ASN A 114 -20.55 10.80 0.02
C ASN A 114 -20.62 9.98 -1.28
N GLU A 115 -19.60 10.05 -2.13
CA GLU A 115 -19.56 9.26 -3.36
C GLU A 115 -19.30 7.77 -3.08
N ILE A 116 -18.35 7.47 -2.20
CA ILE A 116 -17.94 6.07 -1.96
C ILE A 116 -18.81 5.33 -0.93
N ILE A 117 -19.74 6.00 -0.24
CA ILE A 117 -20.52 5.42 0.87
C ILE A 117 -21.19 4.10 0.47
N VAL A 118 -21.87 4.07 -0.66
CA VAL A 118 -22.58 2.87 -1.15
C VAL A 118 -21.60 1.74 -1.41
N LYS A 119 -20.44 2.04 -2.01
CA LYS A 119 -19.37 1.06 -2.26
C LYS A 119 -18.86 0.45 -0.95
N VAL A 120 -18.64 1.28 0.08
CA VAL A 120 -18.17 0.83 1.40
C VAL A 120 -19.22 -0.01 2.12
N LEU A 121 -20.47 0.45 2.16
CA LEU A 121 -21.55 -0.28 2.83
C LEU A 121 -21.76 -1.66 2.21
N ASN A 122 -21.77 -1.77 0.88
CA ASN A 122 -21.88 -3.04 0.18
C ASN A 122 -20.75 -4.03 0.56
N VAL A 123 -19.51 -3.55 0.71
CA VAL A 123 -18.39 -4.39 1.15
C VAL A 123 -18.58 -4.88 2.59
N LEU A 124 -19.05 -4.00 3.48
CA LEU A 124 -19.30 -4.37 4.89
C LEU A 124 -20.45 -5.38 5.00
N GLU A 125 -21.54 -5.18 4.26
CA GLU A 125 -22.69 -6.09 4.21
C GLU A 125 -22.29 -7.49 3.72
N GLN A 126 -21.52 -7.57 2.63
CA GLN A 126 -21.03 -8.85 2.10
C GLN A 126 -20.12 -9.56 3.12
N ALA A 127 -19.20 -8.83 3.74
CA ALA A 127 -18.30 -9.41 4.74
C ALA A 127 -19.04 -9.87 6.00
N LEU A 128 -20.07 -9.13 6.44
CA LEU A 128 -20.93 -9.53 7.55
C LEU A 128 -21.82 -10.72 7.21
N GLY A 129 -22.35 -10.79 5.99
CA GLY A 129 -23.14 -11.94 5.53
C GLY A 129 -22.33 -13.24 5.53
N LEU A 130 -21.01 -13.16 5.28
CA LEU A 130 -20.13 -14.32 5.29
C LEU A 130 -19.68 -14.76 6.69
N HIS A 131 -19.46 -13.80 7.60
CA HIS A 131 -18.77 -14.07 8.88
C HIS A 131 -19.61 -13.83 10.14
N GLY A 132 -20.76 -13.16 10.04
CA GLY A 132 -21.64 -12.81 11.16
C GLY A 132 -21.11 -11.68 12.06
N ALA A 133 -19.80 -11.58 12.23
CA ALA A 133 -19.14 -10.45 12.89
C ALA A 133 -17.73 -10.26 12.31
N ILE A 134 -17.32 -9.00 12.16
CA ILE A 134 -16.02 -8.64 11.61
C ILE A 134 -15.37 -7.52 12.42
N LYS A 135 -14.04 -7.50 12.42
CA LYS A 135 -13.24 -6.41 12.96
C LYS A 135 -12.68 -5.61 11.78
N VAL A 136 -13.08 -4.34 11.69
CA VAL A 136 -12.79 -3.48 10.55
C VAL A 136 -12.05 -2.23 10.97
N ASN A 137 -11.15 -1.76 10.11
CA ASN A 137 -10.58 -0.43 10.14
C ASN A 137 -10.61 0.15 8.72
N MET A 138 -10.49 1.46 8.61
CA MET A 138 -10.43 2.19 7.35
C MET A 138 -9.11 2.95 7.27
N VAL A 139 -8.58 3.08 6.06
CA VAL A 139 -7.44 3.93 5.75
C VAL A 139 -7.79 4.77 4.53
N VAL A 140 -7.62 6.09 4.64
CA VAL A 140 -7.74 7.01 3.50
C VAL A 140 -6.37 7.60 3.22
N ALA A 141 -5.98 7.57 1.95
CA ALA A 141 -4.76 8.19 1.45
C ALA A 141 -5.12 9.37 0.55
N GLY A 142 -4.36 10.45 0.67
CA GLY A 142 -4.51 11.66 -0.16
C GLY A 142 -3.15 12.23 -0.52
N LEU A 143 -3.10 12.92 -1.67
CA LEU A 143 -1.94 13.67 -2.12
C LEU A 143 -2.03 15.10 -1.58
N TYR A 144 -1.06 15.50 -0.76
CA TYR A 144 -0.98 16.84 -0.19
C TYR A 144 0.13 17.64 -0.85
N TYR A 145 -0.17 18.88 -1.19
CA TYR A 145 0.76 19.82 -1.82
C TYR A 145 1.26 20.82 -0.78
N HIS A 146 2.58 21.04 -0.76
CA HIS A 146 3.15 22.11 0.05
C HIS A 146 3.00 23.45 -0.70
N PRO A 147 2.48 24.53 -0.09
CA PRO A 147 2.23 25.80 -0.80
C PRO A 147 3.50 26.45 -1.37
N THR A 148 4.64 26.24 -0.70
CA THR A 148 5.92 26.92 -0.98
C THR A 148 6.96 26.06 -1.69
N GLN A 149 6.73 24.76 -1.83
CA GLN A 149 7.63 23.84 -2.51
C GLN A 149 6.78 23.02 -3.47
N ASP A 150 7.17 22.93 -4.74
CA ASP A 150 6.52 22.11 -5.77
C ASP A 150 6.77 20.60 -5.53
N VAL A 151 6.43 20.17 -4.32
CA VAL A 151 6.68 18.85 -3.76
C VAL A 151 5.35 18.37 -3.19
N HIS A 152 4.86 17.28 -3.76
CA HIS A 152 3.72 16.53 -3.23
C HIS A 152 4.20 15.45 -2.24
N SER A 153 3.39 15.16 -1.23
CA SER A 153 3.56 14.00 -0.36
C SER A 153 2.24 13.26 -0.23
N GLU A 154 2.28 11.95 -0.41
CA GLU A 154 1.17 11.09 0.01
C GLU A 154 1.12 11.07 1.54
N LYS A 155 -0.08 11.31 2.08
CA LYS A 155 -0.39 11.15 3.51
C LYS A 155 -1.60 10.25 3.65
N SER A 156 -1.59 9.43 4.70
CA SER A 156 -2.66 8.50 4.98
C SER A 156 -3.13 8.61 6.42
N PHE A 157 -4.44 8.56 6.62
CA PHE A 157 -5.09 8.54 7.93
C PHE A 157 -5.83 7.21 8.10
N ASN A 158 -5.78 6.66 9.31
CA ASN A 158 -6.41 5.38 9.63
C ASN A 158 -7.36 5.50 10.82
N THR A 159 -8.43 4.71 10.85
CA THR A 159 -9.25 4.55 12.05
C THR A 159 -8.67 3.45 12.97
N SER A 160 -9.06 3.49 14.24
CA SER A 160 -8.89 2.34 15.13
C SER A 160 -9.80 1.19 14.68
N ASN A 161 -9.45 -0.03 15.08
CA ASN A 161 -10.29 -1.17 14.78
C ASN A 161 -11.62 -1.09 15.52
N LYS A 162 -12.73 -1.31 14.82
CA LYS A 162 -14.07 -1.42 15.38
C LYS A 162 -14.64 -2.80 15.06
N ILE A 163 -15.32 -3.41 16.03
CA ILE A 163 -16.04 -4.67 15.83
C ILE A 163 -17.47 -4.32 15.42
N ILE A 164 -17.95 -4.96 14.37
CA ILE A 164 -19.32 -4.85 13.88
C ILE A 164 -19.90 -6.25 13.70
N ALA A 165 -21.19 -6.41 13.98
CA ALA A 165 -21.90 -7.67 13.90
C ALA A 165 -23.21 -7.50 13.13
N VAL A 166 -23.84 -8.61 12.71
CA VAL A 166 -25.18 -8.59 12.11
C VAL A 166 -26.14 -7.81 13.01
N GLY A 167 -26.87 -6.85 12.43
CA GLY A 167 -27.77 -5.94 13.14
C GLY A 167 -27.15 -4.62 13.61
N SER A 168 -25.85 -4.40 13.41
CA SER A 168 -25.24 -3.08 13.61
C SER A 168 -25.72 -2.10 12.54
N ASP A 169 -25.95 -0.84 12.89
CA ASP A 169 -26.22 0.20 11.90
C ASP A 169 -24.92 0.56 11.14
N LEU A 170 -24.83 0.12 9.89
CA LEU A 170 -23.65 0.33 9.06
C LEU A 170 -23.47 1.79 8.64
N ASN A 171 -24.56 2.55 8.54
CA ASN A 171 -24.47 3.99 8.25
C ASN A 171 -23.86 4.72 9.44
N GLU A 172 -24.30 4.43 10.66
CA GLU A 172 -23.73 5.01 11.88
C GLU A 172 -22.23 4.63 12.02
N VAL A 173 -21.90 3.37 11.75
CA VAL A 173 -20.49 2.92 11.71
C VAL A 173 -19.69 3.70 10.68
N TYR A 174 -20.21 3.85 9.46
CA TYR A 174 -19.54 4.59 8.40
C TYR A 174 -19.30 6.05 8.79
N GLN A 175 -20.33 6.74 9.29
CA GLN A 175 -20.21 8.13 9.72
C GLN A 175 -19.17 8.28 10.83
N SER A 176 -19.13 7.34 11.79
CA SER A 176 -18.10 7.35 12.84
C SER A 176 -16.67 7.23 12.28
N PHE A 177 -16.47 6.52 11.15
CA PHE A 177 -15.16 6.49 10.49
C PHE A 177 -14.87 7.79 9.75
N VAL A 178 -15.85 8.33 9.04
CA VAL A 178 -15.72 9.61 8.31
C VAL A 178 -15.36 10.75 9.25
N GLU A 179 -16.01 10.84 10.41
CA GLU A 179 -15.70 11.84 11.44
C GLU A 179 -14.24 11.76 11.90
N VAL A 180 -13.75 10.55 12.20
CA VAL A 180 -12.34 10.35 12.59
C VAL A 180 -11.39 10.80 11.49
N MET A 181 -11.69 10.52 10.22
CA MET A 181 -10.86 10.95 9.09
C MET A 181 -10.87 12.46 8.90
N LYS A 182 -12.04 13.10 9.03
CA LYS A 182 -12.19 14.56 8.96
C LYS A 182 -11.38 15.25 10.05
N THR A 183 -11.54 14.82 11.31
CA THR A 183 -10.78 15.38 12.44
C THR A 183 -9.27 15.26 12.21
N LYS A 184 -8.79 14.09 11.79
CA LYS A 184 -7.36 13.89 11.50
C LYS A 184 -6.84 14.75 10.34
N SER A 185 -7.66 14.96 9.31
CA SER A 185 -7.30 15.82 8.19
C SER A 185 -7.23 17.30 8.60
N THR A 186 -8.22 17.78 9.38
CA THR A 186 -8.23 19.16 9.88
C THR A 186 -7.05 19.42 10.81
N GLU A 187 -6.80 18.52 11.78
CA GLU A 187 -5.63 18.65 12.66
C GLU A 187 -4.30 18.68 11.90
N PHE A 188 -4.21 17.93 10.80
CA PHE A 188 -3.01 17.94 9.95
C PHE A 188 -2.84 19.29 9.24
N GLN A 189 -3.92 19.84 8.67
CA GLN A 189 -3.89 21.17 8.04
C GLN A 189 -3.54 22.28 9.04
N GLU A 190 -4.09 22.24 10.25
CA GLU A 190 -3.81 23.24 11.30
C GLU A 190 -2.37 23.16 11.80
N LYS A 191 -1.80 21.96 11.94
CA LYS A 191 -0.41 21.77 12.41
C LYS A 191 0.65 22.24 11.41
N ASP A 192 0.39 22.10 10.11
CA ASP A 192 1.30 22.59 9.05
C ASP A 192 1.06 24.07 8.68
N SER A 193 -0.02 24.69 9.17
CA SER A 193 -0.31 26.14 9.00
C SER A 193 0.45 27.04 10.00
N GLY A 194 1.56 26.54 10.57
CA GLY A 194 2.32 27.24 11.60
C GLY A 194 2.73 28.66 11.20
N MET A 195 2.28 29.62 12.02
CA MET A 195 3.01 30.87 12.29
C MET A 195 4.40 30.58 12.87
#